data_AF-A0AAV1CZV6-F1
#
_entry.id   AF-A0AAV1CZV6-F1
#
_cell.length_a   1.000
_cell.length_b   1.000
_cell.length_c   1.000
_cell.angle_alpha   90.00
_cell.angle_beta   90.00
_cell.angle_gamma   90.00
#
_symmetry.space_group_name_H-M   'P 1'
#
loop_
_entity.id
_entity.type
_entity.pdbx_description
1 polymer ?
#
loop_
_entity_poly.entity_id
_entity_poly.type
_entity_poly.pdbx_seq_one_letter_code
_entity_poly.pdbx_strand_id
1 'polypeptide(L)'
;MEFEFEPFLWLLFLFVNLGLIALNYIQFFVLTDLEDDYLNSYEASYRINRVVVYEYLLHGAFCILFLLTGNWFFFLVTLFPAYINAVKFMKGQHIINVTEIVTVLNAEKKIRKIKLGFYVLLFVVISMS
;
A
#
# COMPACT_ATOMS: atom_id res chain seq x y z
N MET A 1 7.15 -23.21 -27.14
CA MET A 1 7.40 -21.76 -27.06
C MET A 1 6.55 -21.21 -25.90
N GLU A 2 6.78 -21.70 -24.68
CA GLU A 2 5.91 -21.38 -23.51
C GLU A 2 6.71 -20.87 -22.30
N PHE A 3 8.01 -20.65 -22.44
CA PHE A 3 8.90 -20.36 -21.30
C PHE A 3 9.48 -18.93 -21.26
N GLU A 4 9.12 -18.04 -22.18
CA GLU A 4 9.81 -16.73 -22.30
C GLU A 4 9.16 -15.59 -21.48
N PHE A 5 7.89 -15.70 -21.05
CA PHE A 5 7.18 -14.59 -20.39
C PHE A 5 7.18 -14.64 -18.86
N GLU A 6 7.48 -15.80 -18.27
CA GLU A 6 7.52 -15.99 -16.81
C GLU A 6 8.44 -14.98 -16.08
N PRO A 7 9.72 -14.80 -16.48
CA PRO A 7 10.62 -13.87 -15.78
C PRO A 7 10.17 -12.41 -15.92
N PHE A 8 9.56 -12.02 -17.04
CA PHE A 8 9.01 -10.67 -17.22
C PHE A 8 7.83 -10.40 -16.29
N LEU A 9 7.02 -11.42 -16.02
CA LEU A 9 5.88 -11.33 -15.13
C LEU A 9 6.30 -11.24 -13.67
N TRP A 10 7.32 -12.00 -13.25
CA TRP A 10 7.94 -11.86 -11.93
C TRP A 10 8.59 -10.48 -11.75
N LEU A 11 9.27 -9.96 -12.77
CA LEU A 11 9.79 -8.59 -12.77
C LEU A 11 8.67 -7.54 -12.62
N LEU A 12 7.55 -7.72 -13.33
CA LEU A 12 6.39 -6.84 -13.18
C LEU A 12 5.87 -6.85 -11.72
N PHE A 13 5.77 -8.02 -11.10
CA PHE A 13 5.37 -8.12 -9.69
C PHE A 13 6.33 -7.42 -8.74
N LEU A 14 7.62 -7.55 -9.00
CA LEU A 14 8.67 -6.86 -8.25
C LEU A 14 8.48 -5.33 -8.34
N PHE A 15 8.29 -4.79 -9.55
CA PHE A 15 8.10 -3.36 -9.76
C PHE A 15 6.81 -2.83 -9.11
N VAL A 16 5.71 -3.56 -9.22
CA VAL A 16 4.45 -3.18 -8.57
C VAL A 16 4.59 -3.21 -7.05
N ASN A 17 5.26 -4.23 -6.49
CA ASN A 17 5.53 -4.31 -5.06
C ASN A 17 6.44 -3.17 -4.56
N LEU A 18 7.50 -2.85 -5.31
CA LEU A 18 8.36 -1.68 -5.02
C LEU A 18 7.56 -0.37 -5.04
N GLY A 19 6.62 -0.23 -5.99
CA GLY A 19 5.69 0.90 -6.02
C GLY A 19 4.84 1.00 -4.75
N LEU A 20 4.30 -0.11 -4.25
CA LEU A 20 3.53 -0.15 -3.00
C LEU A 20 4.37 0.23 -1.78
N ILE A 21 5.61 -0.26 -1.71
CA ILE A 21 6.56 0.08 -0.66
C ILE A 21 6.86 1.59 -0.69
N ALA A 22 7.16 2.14 -1.87
CA ALA A 22 7.45 3.56 -2.04
C ALA A 22 6.26 4.44 -1.64
N LEU A 23 5.04 4.09 -2.07
CA LEU A 23 3.83 4.83 -1.69
C LEU A 23 3.57 4.79 -0.18
N ASN A 24 3.78 3.64 0.47
CA ASN A 24 3.65 3.52 1.93
C ASN A 24 4.73 4.33 2.66
N TYR A 25 5.95 4.34 2.13
CA TYR A 25 7.07 5.10 2.68
C TYR A 25 6.82 6.62 2.59
N ILE A 26 6.33 7.12 1.44
CA ILE A 26 5.96 8.54 1.28
C ILE A 26 4.92 8.94 2.34
N GLN A 27 3.91 8.11 2.57
CA GLN A 27 2.89 8.40 3.58
C GLN A 27 3.45 8.38 5.01
N PHE A 28 4.38 7.48 5.31
CA PHE A 28 5.07 7.45 6.60
C PHE A 28 5.95 8.69 6.81
N PHE A 29 6.63 9.15 5.76
CA PHE A 29 7.44 10.36 5.79
C PHE A 29 6.58 11.60 6.05
N VAL A 30 5.46 11.76 5.33
CA VAL A 30 4.51 12.88 5.56
C VAL A 30 3.96 12.89 7.00
N LEU A 31 3.69 11.72 7.59
CA LEU A 31 3.30 11.63 8.99
C LEU A 31 4.42 11.99 9.97
N THR A 32 5.68 11.79 9.57
CA THR A 32 6.85 12.17 10.39
C THR A 32 7.07 13.67 10.30
N ASP A 33 6.97 14.27 9.11
CA ASP A 33 7.01 15.73 8.94
C ASP A 33 5.89 16.44 9.74
N LEU A 34 4.73 15.80 9.86
CA LEU A 34 3.64 16.30 10.71
C LEU A 34 3.95 16.18 12.22
N GLU A 35 4.65 15.12 12.63
CA GLU A 35 5.03 14.90 14.05
C GLU A 35 6.09 15.90 14.52
N ASP A 36 7.02 16.25 13.63
CA ASP A 36 8.10 17.20 13.89
C ASP A 36 7.68 18.67 13.68
N ASP A 37 6.36 18.94 13.58
CA ASP A 37 5.76 20.26 13.31
C ASP A 37 6.26 20.96 12.02
N TYR A 38 6.91 20.23 11.09
CA TYR A 38 7.36 20.77 9.80
C TYR A 38 6.20 20.97 8.81
N LEU A 39 5.12 20.21 8.96
CA LEU A 39 3.98 20.23 8.04
C LEU A 39 2.67 20.44 8.79
N ASN A 40 1.76 21.25 8.23
CA ASN A 40 0.45 21.48 8.84
C ASN A 40 -0.48 20.27 8.65
N SER A 41 -1.36 20.01 9.62
CA SER A 41 -2.41 18.98 9.60
C SER A 41 -3.23 18.97 8.31
N TYR A 42 -3.53 20.14 7.75
CA TYR A 42 -4.27 20.26 6.47
C TYR A 42 -3.45 19.72 5.30
N GLU A 43 -2.18 20.10 5.21
CA GLU A 43 -1.32 19.71 4.11
C GLU A 43 -0.93 18.22 4.18
N ALA A 44 -0.75 17.70 5.40
CA ALA A 44 -0.50 16.29 5.64
C ALA A 44 -1.70 15.46 5.19
N SER A 45 -2.91 15.84 5.62
CA SER A 45 -4.15 15.16 5.25
C SER A 45 -4.37 15.18 3.74
N TYR A 46 -4.17 16.32 3.08
CA TYR A 46 -4.30 16.43 1.62
C TYR A 46 -3.32 15.53 0.87
N ARG A 47 -2.04 15.51 1.27
CA ARG A 47 -1.00 14.67 0.65
C ARG A 47 -1.29 13.20 0.87
N ILE A 48 -1.63 12.79 2.10
CA ILE A 48 -1.93 11.39 2.42
C ILE A 48 -3.16 10.91 1.65
N ASN A 49 -4.27 11.67 1.66
CA ASN A 49 -5.50 11.27 0.97
C ASN A 49 -5.25 11.02 -0.53
N ARG A 50 -4.44 11.87 -1.17
CA ARG A 50 -4.07 11.69 -2.58
C ARG A 50 -3.22 10.44 -2.80
N VAL A 51 -2.23 10.18 -1.95
CA VAL A 51 -1.33 9.01 -2.09
C VAL A 51 -2.07 7.70 -1.76
N VAL A 52 -2.99 7.71 -0.80
CA VAL A 52 -3.83 6.55 -0.43
C VAL A 52 -4.65 6.04 -1.63
N VAL A 53 -5.20 6.94 -2.45
CA VAL A 53 -5.98 6.53 -3.64
C VAL A 53 -5.11 5.77 -4.63
N TYR A 54 -3.89 6.27 -4.90
CA TYR A 54 -2.94 5.57 -5.78
C TYR A 54 -2.50 4.23 -5.19
N GLU A 55 -2.30 4.14 -3.88
CA GLU A 55 -1.98 2.87 -3.21
C GLU A 55 -3.10 1.85 -3.39
N TYR A 56 -4.36 2.24 -3.18
CA TYR A 56 -5.50 1.33 -3.32
C TYR A 56 -5.70 0.86 -4.75
N LEU A 57 -5.56 1.76 -5.73
CA LEU A 57 -5.68 1.41 -7.14
C LEU A 57 -4.57 0.43 -7.55
N LEU A 58 -3.33 0.69 -7.12
CA LEU A 58 -2.17 -0.15 -7.44
C LEU A 58 -2.24 -1.50 -6.73
N HIS A 59 -2.69 -1.55 -5.47
CA HIS A 59 -2.89 -2.81 -4.72
C HIS A 59 -4.05 -3.65 -5.29
N GLY A 60 -5.13 -3.00 -5.73
CA GLY A 60 -6.24 -3.66 -6.43
C GLY A 60 -5.79 -4.27 -7.76
N ALA A 61 -5.05 -3.52 -8.56
CA ALA A 61 -4.44 -4.02 -9.80
C ALA A 61 -3.50 -5.20 -9.53
N PHE A 62 -2.68 -5.11 -8.49
CA PHE A 62 -1.77 -6.19 -8.09
C PHE A 62 -2.50 -7.48 -7.70
N CYS A 63 -3.62 -7.36 -6.98
CA CYS A 63 -4.47 -8.50 -6.63
C CYS A 63 -5.10 -9.16 -7.87
N ILE A 64 -5.58 -8.38 -8.84
CA ILE A 64 -6.12 -8.89 -10.12
C ILE A 64 -5.02 -9.58 -10.94
N LEU A 65 -3.81 -9.02 -10.96
CA LEU A 65 -2.66 -9.63 -11.64
C LEU A 65 -2.33 -11.01 -11.06
N PHE A 66 -2.34 -11.18 -9.72
CA PHE A 66 -2.14 -12.50 -9.11
C PHE A 66 -3.25 -13.51 -9.47
N LEU A 67 -4.50 -13.06 -9.58
CA LEU A 67 -5.61 -13.90 -10.01
C LEU A 67 -5.43 -14.39 -11.45
N LEU A 68 -5.04 -13.49 -12.37
CA LEU A 68 -4.80 -13.83 -13.78
C LEU A 68 -3.63 -14.79 -13.98
N THR A 69 -2.64 -14.73 -13.09
CA THR A 69 -1.46 -15.59 -13.16
C THR A 69 -1.68 -16.95 -12.49
N GLY A 70 -2.87 -17.20 -11.90
CA GLY A 70 -3.17 -18.46 -11.22
C GLY A 70 -2.42 -18.64 -9.90
N ASN A 71 -1.91 -17.55 -9.31
CA ASN A 71 -1.18 -17.57 -8.04
C ASN A 71 -2.15 -17.43 -6.85
N TRP A 72 -2.93 -18.49 -6.61
CA TRP A 72 -4.02 -18.51 -5.62
C TRP A 72 -3.59 -18.20 -4.19
N PHE A 73 -2.39 -18.64 -3.79
CA PHE A 73 -1.86 -18.38 -2.45
C PHE A 73 -1.58 -16.88 -2.22
N PHE A 74 -0.85 -16.26 -3.15
CA PHE A 74 -0.56 -14.82 -3.11
C PHE A 74 -1.81 -13.97 -3.25
N PHE A 75 -2.77 -14.43 -4.06
CA PHE A 75 -4.07 -13.79 -4.19
C PHE A 75 -4.81 -13.75 -2.85
N LEU A 76 -4.96 -14.86 -2.12
CA LEU A 76 -5.65 -14.88 -0.82
C LEU A 76 -4.97 -13.97 0.21
N VAL A 77 -3.63 -14.00 0.25
CA VAL A 77 -2.83 -13.19 1.18
C VAL A 77 -2.95 -11.69 0.89
N THR A 78 -3.05 -11.28 -0.38
CA THR A 78 -3.25 -9.87 -0.78
C THR A 78 -4.71 -9.44 -0.78
N LEU A 79 -5.66 -10.37 -0.95
CA LEU A 79 -7.09 -10.12 -0.97
C LEU A 79 -7.61 -9.64 0.39
N PHE A 80 -7.16 -10.21 1.50
CA PHE A 80 -7.58 -9.80 2.84
C PHE A 80 -7.30 -8.31 3.14
N PRO A 81 -6.05 -7.81 2.98
CA PRO A 81 -5.77 -6.38 3.14
C PRO A 81 -6.42 -5.52 2.05
N ALA A 82 -6.56 -6.03 0.81
CA ALA A 82 -7.26 -5.31 -0.26
C ALA A 82 -8.75 -5.09 0.06
N TYR A 83 -9.42 -6.11 0.62
CA TYR A 83 -10.82 -6.03 1.03
C TYR A 83 -11.03 -5.01 2.15
N ILE A 84 -10.16 -5.01 3.17
CA ILE A 84 -10.23 -4.03 4.26
C ILE A 84 -10.04 -2.60 3.72
N ASN A 85 -9.06 -2.41 2.83
CA ASN A 85 -8.82 -1.13 2.17
C ASN A 85 -10.02 -0.70 1.31
N ALA A 86 -10.62 -1.61 0.55
CA ALA A 86 -11.80 -1.34 -0.29
C ALA A 86 -13.04 -0.98 0.54
N VAL A 87 -13.27 -1.67 1.65
CA VAL A 87 -14.36 -1.34 2.58
C VAL A 87 -14.15 0.05 3.21
N LYS A 88 -12.91 0.42 3.55
CA LYS A 88 -12.58 1.77 4.04
C LYS A 88 -12.79 2.85 2.97
N PHE A 89 -12.43 2.55 1.72
CA PHE A 89 -12.66 3.44 0.58
C PHE A 89 -14.17 3.68 0.35
N MET A 90 -14.97 2.60 0.32
CA MET A 90 -16.42 2.65 0.14
C MET A 90 -17.16 3.38 1.29
N LYS A 91 -16.61 3.33 2.51
CA LYS A 91 -17.16 4.05 3.66
C LYS A 91 -16.80 5.55 3.70
N GLY A 92 -16.02 6.06 2.74
CA GLY A 92 -15.56 7.45 2.75
C GLY A 92 -14.56 7.78 3.86
N GLN A 93 -14.14 6.77 4.64
CA GLN A 93 -13.19 6.90 5.76
C GLN A 93 -11.73 6.92 5.29
N HIS A 94 -11.48 7.05 3.97
CA HIS A 94 -10.15 7.25 3.41
C HIS A 94 -9.65 8.69 3.61
N ILE A 95 -10.54 9.61 3.97
CA ILE A 95 -10.24 11.02 4.19
C ILE A 95 -9.86 11.18 5.65
N ILE A 96 -8.57 11.40 5.90
CA ILE A 96 -8.13 11.80 7.23
C ILE A 96 -8.65 13.21 7.50
N ASN A 97 -9.40 13.36 8.59
CA ASN A 97 -9.92 14.65 9.01
C ASN A 97 -8.81 15.46 9.67
N VAL A 98 -8.68 16.72 9.27
CA VAL A 98 -7.58 17.62 9.69
C VAL A 98 -7.53 17.80 11.21
N THR A 99 -8.69 17.71 11.87
CA THR A 99 -8.83 17.84 13.32
C THR A 99 -8.44 16.58 14.09
N GLU A 100 -8.41 15.42 13.44
CA GLU A 100 -8.13 14.13 14.08
C GLU A 100 -6.75 13.56 13.72
N ILE A 101 -6.08 14.08 12.68
CA ILE A 101 -4.82 13.51 12.20
C ILE A 101 -3.74 13.40 13.29
N VAL A 102 -3.66 14.38 14.20
CA VAL A 102 -2.68 14.38 15.31
C VAL A 102 -3.05 13.36 16.39
N THR A 103 -4.35 13.15 16.66
CA THR A 103 -4.79 12.17 17.67
C THR A 103 -4.67 10.73 17.17
N VAL A 104 -4.90 10.49 15.88
CA VAL A 104 -4.74 9.16 15.26
C VAL A 104 -3.33 8.90 14.69
N LEU A 105 -2.44 9.90 14.72
CA LEU A 105 -1.10 9.87 14.14
C LEU A 105 -0.33 8.59 14.49
N ASN A 106 -0.21 8.31 15.79
CA ASN A 106 0.53 7.15 16.31
C ASN A 106 -0.09 5.82 15.87
N ALA A 107 -1.43 5.74 15.80
CA ALA A 107 -2.13 4.54 15.35
C ALA A 107 -1.92 4.30 13.84
N GLU A 108 -2.06 5.36 13.02
CA GLU A 108 -1.81 5.33 11.58
C GLU A 108 -0.36 4.95 11.26
N LYS A 109 0.63 5.55 11.96
CA LYS A 109 2.05 5.19 11.81
C LYS A 109 2.29 3.71 12.10
N LYS A 110 1.68 3.18 13.16
CA LYS A 110 1.80 1.75 13.52
C LYS A 110 1.21 0.84 12.45
N ILE A 111 0.01 1.14 11.95
CA ILE A 111 -0.64 0.37 10.88
C ILE A 111 0.23 0.40 9.61
N ARG A 112 0.76 1.56 9.24
CA ARG A 112 1.60 1.74 8.06
C ARG A 112 2.92 0.98 8.18
N LYS A 113 3.55 0.99 9.35
CA LYS A 113 4.76 0.20 9.62
C LYS A 113 4.51 -1.30 9.47
N ILE A 114 3.36 -1.79 9.95
CA ILE A 114 2.94 -3.19 9.78
C ILE A 114 2.72 -3.51 8.30
N LYS A 115 2.00 -2.66 7.56
CA LYS A 115 1.81 -2.81 6.11
C LYS A 115 3.14 -2.84 5.35
N LEU A 116 4.07 -1.95 5.69
CA LEU A 116 5.40 -1.89 5.10
C LEU A 116 6.17 -3.19 5.35
N GLY A 117 6.13 -3.72 6.58
CA GLY A 117 6.70 -5.04 6.90
C GLY A 117 6.08 -6.17 6.08
N PHE A 118 4.76 -6.15 5.88
CA PHE A 118 4.07 -7.12 5.03
C PHE A 118 4.50 -7.04 3.55
N TYR A 119 4.61 -5.82 2.99
CA TYR A 119 5.08 -5.65 1.61
C TYR A 119 6.54 -6.07 1.42
N VAL A 120 7.41 -5.83 2.42
CA VAL A 120 8.81 -6.30 2.41
C VAL A 120 8.89 -7.83 2.47
N LEU A 121 8.06 -8.48 3.29
CA LEU A 121 7.98 -9.94 3.29
C LEU A 121 7.51 -10.47 1.92
N LEU A 122 6.48 -9.86 1.34
CA LEU A 122 6.03 -10.16 -0.03
C LEU A 122 7.17 -9.98 -1.04
N PHE A 123 7.95 -8.91 -0.94
CA PHE A 123 9.09 -8.66 -1.82
C PHE A 123 10.12 -9.80 -1.74
N VAL A 124 10.48 -10.24 -0.53
CA VAL A 124 11.43 -11.35 -0.34
C VAL A 124 10.88 -12.64 -0.95
N VAL A 125 9.61 -12.96 -0.69
CA VAL A 125 8.99 -14.18 -1.23
C VAL A 125 8.93 -14.14 -2.76
N ILE A 126 8.53 -13.01 -3.35
CA ILE A 126 8.49 -12.81 -4.81
C ILE A 126 9.89 -12.91 -5.42
N SER A 127 10.91 -12.39 -4.74
CA SER A 127 12.30 -12.42 -5.20
C SER A 127 12.95 -13.81 -5.09
N MET A 128 12.41 -14.71 -4.27
CA MET A 128 12.91 -16.08 -4.09
C MET A 128 12.18 -17.12 -4.96
N SER A 129 11.11 -16.71 -5.63
CA SER A 129 10.31 -17.54 -6.55
C SER A 129 10.88 -17.48 -7.96
#